data_AF-A0AAW4W0X8-F1
#
_entry.id   AF-A0AAW4W0X8-F1
#
_cell.length_a   1.000
_cell.length_b   1.000
_cell.length_c   1.000
_cell.angle_alpha   90.00
_cell.angle_beta   90.00
_cell.angle_gamma   90.00
#
_symmetry.space_group_name_H-M   'P 1'
#
loop_
_entity.id
_entity.type
_entity.pdbx_description
1 polymer ?
#
loop_
_entity_poly.entity_id
_entity_poly.type
_entity_poly.pdbx_seq_one_letter_code
_entity_poly.pdbx_strand_id
1 'polypeptide(L)'
;MAINLASKYSDQIAEVFTRASFIKGKTAETYDLTGVKTLKVYTPITVEEVDYDRDGGLKRYGDVTEMQDVVQELTMTQDKAFTLTIDKGNNLDQNLVKNAADMLRLQLNEKSTPAADKYAFKRFVTMAGSIVESAKPTKANIISKIADASQALDDALVPDDNRYLYLTSEMYKLVCISDEFAGVDVLARQSIAKGVCGEVFGMNVVRVPKSYLPEDVYFLVAHKDAVLMPYKIADAKVHEDPVGVSGALIEGRHYYDAYVLGAKCGGVYALVDEDCRSSAPTISQGKITAFGKVRYTLDGSDPRYSDSAKDYVAGTVLTPETGCKIRAYCVQSGAYPSEVAEG
;
A
#
# COMPACT_ATOMS: atom_id res chain seq x y z
N MET A 1 9.33 33.68 15.58
CA MET A 1 9.92 33.19 16.85
C MET A 1 9.42 34.11 17.95
N ALA A 2 8.77 33.58 18.98
CA ALA A 2 8.33 34.35 20.14
C ALA A 2 9.12 33.89 21.36
N ILE A 3 9.66 34.84 22.12
CA ILE A 3 10.35 34.61 23.39
C ILE A 3 9.29 34.72 24.49
N ASN A 4 8.97 33.59 25.13
CA ASN A 4 8.10 33.56 26.30
C ASN A 4 8.99 33.51 27.55
N LEU A 5 8.85 34.48 28.47
CA LEU A 5 9.63 34.60 29.71
C LEU A 5 8.91 33.95 30.92
N ALA A 6 9.71 33.66 31.95
CA ALA A 6 9.51 32.68 33.03
C ALA A 6 8.10 32.57 33.63
N SER A 7 7.49 31.39 33.43
CA SER A 7 6.29 30.91 34.09
C SER A 7 6.56 29.47 34.55
N LYS A 8 6.07 29.09 35.73
CA LYS A 8 6.27 27.75 36.32
C LYS A 8 5.88 26.67 35.30
N TYR A 9 6.88 26.01 34.72
CA TYR A 9 6.63 24.95 33.74
C TYR A 9 6.03 23.73 34.44
N SER A 10 5.05 23.11 33.79
CA SER A 10 4.50 21.83 34.25
C SER A 10 5.57 20.75 34.15
N ASP A 11 5.61 19.83 35.11
CA ASP A 11 6.49 18.66 35.07
C ASP A 11 6.03 17.61 34.02
N GLN A 12 4.90 17.85 33.35
CA GLN A 12 4.33 16.97 32.33
C GLN A 12 4.50 17.57 30.93
N ILE A 13 4.95 16.74 29.99
CA ILE A 13 4.93 17.06 28.56
C ILE A 13 3.55 16.72 28.01
N ALA A 14 2.91 17.68 27.35
CA ALA A 14 1.72 17.42 26.56
C ALA A 14 2.13 16.71 25.25
N GLU A 15 1.96 15.39 25.20
CA GLU A 15 2.16 14.57 24.00
C GLU A 15 0.96 14.72 23.04
N VAL A 16 1.20 14.68 21.72
CA VAL A 16 0.06 14.61 20.78
C VAL A 16 -0.54 13.21 20.80
N PHE A 17 -1.81 13.09 20.43
CA PHE A 17 -2.43 11.77 20.31
C PHE A 17 -1.74 10.95 19.21
N THR A 18 -1.21 9.80 19.59
CA THR A 18 -0.57 8.84 18.67
C THR A 18 -1.36 7.53 18.63
N ARG A 19 -1.16 6.75 17.57
CA ARG A 19 -1.70 5.40 17.43
C ARG A 19 -0.59 4.47 16.96
N ALA A 20 -0.72 3.20 17.33
CA ALA A 20 0.10 2.14 16.76
C ALA A 20 -0.12 2.05 15.23
N SER A 21 0.83 1.43 14.53
CA SER A 21 0.75 1.24 13.07
C SER A 21 -0.55 0.53 12.66
N PHE A 22 -1.17 1.03 11.59
CA PHE A 22 -2.37 0.44 11.02
C PHE A 22 -2.06 -0.78 10.14
N ILE A 23 -0.83 -0.88 9.63
CA ILE A 23 -0.40 -1.88 8.64
C ILE A 23 0.36 -3.03 9.30
N LYS A 24 1.11 -2.76 10.38
CA LYS A 24 1.89 -3.79 11.09
C LYS A 24 1.00 -4.98 11.48
N GLY A 25 1.47 -6.20 11.15
CA GLY A 25 0.76 -7.46 11.37
C GLY A 25 -0.32 -7.81 10.33
N LYS A 26 -0.59 -6.91 9.37
CA LYS A 26 -1.61 -7.07 8.31
C LYS A 26 -1.00 -7.18 6.91
N THR A 27 0.31 -7.39 6.82
CA THR A 27 1.05 -7.64 5.59
C THR A 27 1.66 -9.03 5.63
N ALA A 28 1.98 -9.58 4.46
CA ALA A 28 2.71 -10.81 4.33
C ALA A 28 4.08 -10.71 5.03
N GLU A 29 4.50 -11.81 5.65
CA GLU A 29 5.80 -11.97 6.29
C GLU A 29 6.67 -13.01 5.55
N THR A 30 6.16 -13.53 4.41
CA THR A 30 6.75 -14.65 3.66
C THR A 30 8.04 -14.28 2.93
N TYR A 31 8.27 -13.00 2.64
CA TYR A 31 9.46 -12.52 1.93
C TYR A 31 10.28 -11.60 2.84
N ASP A 32 11.42 -12.11 3.30
CA ASP A 32 12.36 -11.36 4.12
C ASP A 32 13.50 -10.81 3.27
N LEU A 33 13.70 -9.49 3.32
CA LEU A 33 14.79 -8.78 2.64
C LEU A 33 15.99 -8.55 3.58
N THR A 34 16.07 -9.27 4.70
CA THR A 34 17.24 -9.24 5.58
C THR A 34 18.50 -9.66 4.81
N GLY A 35 19.60 -8.94 5.05
CA GLY A 35 20.89 -9.16 4.36
C GLY A 35 20.99 -8.57 2.95
N VAL A 36 19.93 -8.55 2.14
CA VAL A 36 19.96 -8.06 0.75
C VAL A 36 19.26 -6.70 0.57
N LYS A 37 19.57 -5.95 -0.50
CA LYS A 37 18.85 -4.71 -0.85
C LYS A 37 17.65 -5.00 -1.76
N THR A 38 17.78 -6.03 -2.58
CA THR A 38 16.87 -6.38 -3.65
C THR A 38 16.55 -7.86 -3.57
N LEU A 39 15.27 -8.22 -3.69
CA LEU A 39 14.79 -9.59 -3.78
C LEU A 39 14.00 -9.76 -5.08
N LYS A 40 14.29 -10.83 -5.83
CA LYS A 40 13.54 -11.19 -7.03
C LYS A 40 12.56 -12.32 -6.69
N VAL A 41 11.29 -12.10 -7.03
CA VAL A 41 10.21 -13.08 -6.83
C VAL A 41 9.83 -13.64 -8.19
N TYR A 42 9.92 -14.96 -8.34
CA TYR A 42 9.53 -15.68 -9.55
C TYR A 42 8.09 -16.16 -9.42
N THR A 43 7.31 -15.97 -10.48
CA THR A 43 5.95 -16.49 -10.61
C THR A 43 5.88 -17.37 -11.85
N PRO A 44 5.84 -18.70 -11.69
CA PRO A 44 5.65 -19.62 -12.81
C PRO A 44 4.33 -19.38 -13.53
N ILE A 45 4.33 -19.53 -14.86
CA ILE A 45 3.15 -19.43 -15.72
C ILE A 45 2.68 -20.85 -16.06
N THR A 46 1.43 -21.17 -15.73
CA THR A 46 0.81 -22.46 -16.06
C THR A 46 0.37 -22.50 -17.53
N VAL A 47 0.26 -23.71 -18.08
CA VAL A 47 -0.25 -23.96 -19.44
C VAL A 47 -1.69 -24.45 -19.38
N GLU A 48 -2.48 -24.13 -20.41
CA GLU A 48 -3.86 -24.60 -20.54
C GLU A 48 -3.90 -26.11 -20.77
N GLU A 49 -4.95 -26.76 -20.26
CA GLU A 49 -5.21 -28.17 -20.54
C GLU A 49 -5.72 -28.34 -21.97
N VAL A 50 -5.27 -29.40 -22.64
CA VAL A 50 -5.76 -29.80 -23.97
C VAL A 50 -6.40 -31.18 -23.90
N ASP A 51 -7.33 -31.44 -24.81
CA ASP A 51 -7.97 -32.75 -24.92
C ASP A 51 -6.93 -33.84 -25.19
N TYR A 52 -7.06 -34.96 -24.47
CA TYR A 52 -6.17 -36.10 -24.63
C TYR A 52 -6.41 -36.81 -25.96
N ASP A 53 -5.43 -36.78 -26.86
CA ASP A 53 -5.48 -37.49 -28.13
C ASP A 53 -4.96 -38.93 -27.97
N ARG A 54 -5.89 -39.88 -27.85
CA ARG A 54 -5.57 -41.32 -27.71
C ARG A 54 -4.78 -41.86 -28.91
N ASP A 55 -4.96 -41.28 -30.08
CA ASP A 55 -4.34 -41.70 -31.34
C ASP A 55 -3.14 -40.82 -31.72
N GLY A 56 -2.87 -39.75 -30.96
CA GLY A 56 -1.85 -38.71 -31.20
C GLY A 56 -0.37 -39.14 -31.04
N GLY A 57 -0.09 -40.45 -31.01
CA GLY A 57 1.27 -40.96 -30.93
C GLY A 57 2.01 -40.56 -29.65
N LEU A 58 3.08 -39.75 -29.79
CA LEU A 58 3.87 -39.19 -28.67
C LEU A 58 3.31 -37.86 -28.14
N LYS A 59 2.36 -37.23 -28.83
CA LYS A 59 1.75 -35.94 -28.48
C LYS A 59 0.36 -36.09 -27.86
N ARG A 60 0.09 -37.20 -27.18
CA ARG A 60 -1.24 -37.49 -26.62
C ARG A 60 -1.71 -36.44 -25.61
N TYR A 61 -0.76 -35.79 -24.95
CA TYR A 61 -0.99 -34.73 -23.96
C TYR A 61 -0.77 -33.32 -24.54
N GLY A 62 -0.71 -33.18 -25.87
CA GLY A 62 -0.38 -31.92 -26.54
C GLY A 62 1.10 -31.74 -26.88
N ASP A 63 1.44 -30.52 -27.28
CA ASP A 63 2.82 -30.12 -27.59
C ASP A 63 3.62 -29.86 -26.31
N VAL A 64 4.85 -30.41 -26.25
CA VAL A 64 5.77 -30.18 -25.14
C VAL A 64 6.19 -28.71 -25.15
N THR A 65 5.89 -28.01 -24.07
CA THR A 65 6.24 -26.61 -23.85
C THR A 65 6.97 -26.48 -22.52
N GLU A 66 8.04 -25.68 -22.50
CA GLU A 66 8.77 -25.38 -21.27
C GLU A 66 7.99 -24.40 -20.39
N MET A 67 8.00 -24.61 -19.07
CA MET A 67 7.35 -23.70 -18.13
C MET A 67 8.08 -22.35 -18.09
N GLN A 68 7.35 -21.27 -18.32
CA GLN A 68 7.86 -19.89 -18.27
C GLN A 68 7.64 -19.28 -16.88
N ASP A 69 8.31 -18.16 -16.59
CA ASP A 69 8.11 -17.41 -15.36
C ASP A 69 8.11 -15.88 -15.60
N VAL A 70 7.47 -15.16 -14.67
CA VAL A 70 7.56 -13.70 -14.56
C VAL A 70 8.38 -13.36 -13.32
N VAL A 71 9.28 -12.38 -13.48
CA VAL A 71 10.13 -11.90 -12.38
C VAL A 71 9.64 -10.53 -11.92
N GLN A 72 9.39 -10.41 -10.61
CA GLN A 72 9.16 -9.13 -9.94
C GLN A 72 10.37 -8.77 -9.07
N GLU A 73 10.91 -7.56 -9.24
CA GLU A 73 12.00 -7.05 -8.42
C GLU A 73 11.48 -6.17 -7.26
N LEU A 74 11.85 -6.53 -6.03
CA LEU A 74 11.52 -5.81 -4.80
C LEU A 74 12.80 -5.18 -4.24
N THR A 75 12.99 -3.86 -4.43
CA THR A 75 14.21 -3.14 -4.03
C THR A 75 13.92 -2.15 -2.90
N MET A 76 14.63 -2.20 -1.77
CA MET A 76 14.38 -1.27 -0.68
C MET A 76 14.87 0.16 -1.00
N THR A 77 13.95 1.13 -0.98
CA THR A 77 14.21 2.54 -1.35
C THR A 77 14.11 3.55 -0.21
N GLN A 78 13.34 3.29 0.85
CA GLN A 78 13.13 4.25 1.93
C GLN A 78 14.16 4.09 3.04
N ASP A 79 15.28 4.79 2.92
CA ASP A 79 16.28 4.94 4.00
C ASP A 79 16.10 6.32 4.65
N LYS A 80 15.50 6.34 5.84
CA LYS A 80 15.16 7.56 6.59
C LYS A 80 15.91 7.58 7.90
N ALA A 81 16.35 8.75 8.32
CA ALA A 81 16.99 8.95 9.61
C ALA A 81 16.49 10.22 10.29
N PHE A 82 16.65 10.28 11.60
CA PHE A 82 16.48 11.50 12.39
C PHE A 82 17.59 11.61 13.43
N THR A 83 17.90 12.83 13.80
CA THR A 83 18.82 13.18 14.88
C THR A 83 18.24 14.34 15.66
N LEU A 84 18.32 14.28 16.98
CA LEU A 84 17.88 15.36 17.86
C LEU A 84 18.73 15.38 19.12
N THR A 85 18.95 16.56 19.68
CA THR A 85 19.73 16.75 20.90
C THR A 85 18.86 17.33 22.00
N ILE A 86 19.17 16.95 23.24
CA ILE A 86 18.60 17.54 24.45
C ILE A 86 19.77 18.16 25.20
N ASP A 87 19.91 19.48 25.09
CA ASP A 87 20.97 20.21 25.79
C ASP A 87 20.75 20.17 27.31
N LYS A 88 21.83 19.90 28.06
CA LYS A 88 21.81 19.70 29.51
C LYS A 88 21.43 20.97 30.27
N GLY A 89 21.92 22.14 29.85
CA GLY A 89 21.59 23.41 30.49
C GLY A 89 20.12 23.76 30.28
N ASN A 90 19.65 23.66 29.04
CA ASN A 90 18.24 23.88 28.72
C ASN A 90 17.30 22.90 29.44
N ASN A 91 17.70 21.62 29.58
CA ASN A 91 16.88 20.63 30.26
C ASN A 91 16.85 20.87 31.78
N LEU A 92 17.96 21.29 32.39
CA LEU A 92 17.99 21.70 33.81
C LEU A 92 17.08 22.90 34.07
N ASP A 93 17.11 23.91 33.19
CA ASP A 93 16.23 25.07 33.25
C ASP A 93 14.74 24.72 33.00
N GLN A 94 14.47 23.50 32.52
CA GLN A 94 13.15 22.92 32.26
C GLN A 94 12.79 21.79 33.24
N ASN A 95 13.36 21.78 34.45
CA ASN A 95 13.10 20.76 35.49
C ASN A 95 13.36 19.30 35.04
N LEU A 96 14.27 19.08 34.09
CA LEU A 96 14.60 17.75 33.55
C LEU A 96 13.40 17.01 32.94
N VAL A 97 12.39 17.74 32.48
CA VAL A 97 11.12 17.20 31.99
C VAL A 97 11.31 16.37 30.71
N LYS A 98 12.38 16.60 29.94
CA LYS A 98 12.68 15.86 28.69
C LYS A 98 13.62 14.70 28.97
N ASN A 99 13.07 13.55 29.35
CA ASN A 99 13.82 12.30 29.37
C ASN A 99 14.12 11.83 27.94
N ALA A 100 15.35 11.45 27.66
CA ALA A 100 15.78 11.09 26.31
C ALA A 100 15.04 9.85 25.75
N ALA A 101 14.82 8.81 26.54
CA ALA A 101 14.09 7.62 26.07
C ALA A 101 12.62 7.93 25.74
N ASP A 102 11.97 8.78 26.54
CA ASP A 102 10.60 9.21 26.28
C ASP A 102 10.51 10.08 25.02
N MET A 103 11.46 10.99 24.81
CA MET A 103 11.51 11.81 23.59
C MET A 103 11.79 10.97 22.34
N LEU A 104 12.59 9.91 22.46
CA LEU A 104 12.78 8.94 21.38
C LEU A 104 11.45 8.24 21.04
N ARG A 105 10.74 7.71 22.05
CA ARG A 105 9.44 7.06 21.84
C ARG A 105 8.43 8.01 21.21
N LEU A 106 8.41 9.27 21.66
CA LEU A 106 7.57 10.32 21.09
C LEU A 106 7.87 10.52 19.61
N GLN A 107 9.14 10.68 19.24
CA GLN A 107 9.55 10.85 17.84
C GLN A 107 9.16 9.65 16.96
N LEU A 108 9.31 8.42 17.47
CA LEU A 108 8.93 7.20 16.75
C LEU A 108 7.41 7.13 16.51
N ASN A 109 6.61 7.50 17.51
CA ASN A 109 5.15 7.42 17.44
C ASN A 109 4.55 8.58 16.62
N GLU A 110 5.11 9.78 16.71
CA GLU A 110 4.57 10.98 16.05
C GLU A 110 5.04 11.16 14.61
N LYS A 111 6.25 10.67 14.26
CA LYS A 111 6.87 10.93 12.96
C LYS A 111 7.22 9.67 12.19
N SER A 112 8.00 8.76 12.79
CA SER A 112 8.52 7.60 12.05
C SER A 112 7.43 6.61 11.64
N THR A 113 6.61 6.16 12.60
CA THR A 113 5.53 5.19 12.34
C THR A 113 4.48 5.75 11.36
N PRO A 114 3.98 6.99 11.53
CA PRO A 114 3.06 7.58 10.57
C PRO A 114 3.65 7.74 9.17
N ALA A 115 4.94 8.09 9.05
CA ALA A 115 5.59 8.23 7.74
C ALA A 115 5.66 6.89 7.00
N ALA A 116 6.02 5.81 7.70
CA ALA A 116 6.09 4.48 7.12
C ALA A 116 4.71 3.97 6.68
N ASP A 117 3.67 4.13 7.52
CA ASP A 117 2.31 3.73 7.18
C ASP A 117 1.75 4.51 5.97
N LYS A 118 1.94 5.84 5.95
CA LYS A 118 1.52 6.69 4.81
C LYS A 118 2.16 6.25 3.50
N TYR A 119 3.46 5.96 3.56
CA TYR A 119 4.19 5.47 2.40
C TYR A 119 3.62 4.14 1.92
N ALA A 120 3.37 3.19 2.83
CA ALA A 120 2.80 1.90 2.49
C ALA A 120 1.38 2.00 1.91
N PHE A 121 0.48 2.79 2.51
CA PHE A 121 -0.85 3.03 1.92
C PHE A 121 -0.76 3.62 0.51
N LYS A 122 0.11 4.61 0.30
CA LYS A 122 0.32 5.18 -1.04
C LYS A 122 0.80 4.13 -2.03
N ARG A 123 1.75 3.27 -1.64
CA ARG A 123 2.25 2.20 -2.49
C ARG A 123 1.17 1.16 -2.78
N PHE A 124 0.39 0.74 -1.80
CA PHE A 124 -0.68 -0.24 -2.00
C PHE A 124 -1.78 0.28 -2.92
N VAL A 125 -2.20 1.54 -2.79
CA VAL A 125 -3.18 2.15 -3.70
C VAL A 125 -2.61 2.29 -5.11
N THR A 126 -1.40 2.83 -5.25
CA THR A 126 -0.77 3.06 -6.56
C THR A 126 -0.51 1.74 -7.30
N MET A 127 -0.22 0.66 -6.56
CA MET A 127 0.11 -0.65 -7.11
C MET A 127 -1.02 -1.67 -6.94
N ALA A 128 -2.24 -1.22 -6.67
CA ALA A 128 -3.40 -2.09 -6.53
C ALA A 128 -3.69 -2.82 -7.86
N GLY A 129 -4.17 -4.06 -7.78
CA GLY A 129 -4.63 -4.79 -8.97
C GLY A 129 -5.79 -4.07 -9.63
N SER A 130 -6.73 -3.57 -8.81
CA SER A 130 -7.91 -2.81 -9.22
C SER A 130 -7.91 -1.42 -8.58
N ILE A 131 -7.88 -0.39 -9.42
CA ILE A 131 -8.11 1.01 -9.01
C ILE A 131 -9.38 1.46 -9.71
N VAL A 132 -10.44 1.68 -8.94
CA VAL A 132 -11.78 2.00 -9.47
C VAL A 132 -12.19 3.40 -9.05
N GLU A 133 -12.73 4.15 -10.00
CA GLU A 133 -13.22 5.51 -9.78
C GLU A 133 -14.70 5.50 -9.42
N SER A 134 -15.10 6.43 -8.55
CA SER A 134 -16.50 6.63 -8.20
C SER A 134 -16.68 8.02 -7.62
N ALA A 135 -17.84 8.64 -7.83
CA ALA A 135 -18.25 9.77 -7.02
C ALA A 135 -18.24 9.37 -5.54
N LYS A 136 -18.04 10.37 -4.67
CA LYS A 136 -17.99 10.19 -3.22
C LYS A 136 -19.13 9.32 -2.71
N PRO A 137 -18.82 8.20 -2.03
CA PRO A 137 -19.83 7.35 -1.43
C PRO A 137 -20.72 8.12 -0.45
N THR A 138 -21.97 7.69 -0.38
CA THR A 138 -23.01 8.21 0.51
C THR A 138 -23.54 7.06 1.37
N LYS A 139 -24.40 7.37 2.35
CA LYS A 139 -25.03 6.34 3.18
C LYS A 139 -25.87 5.32 2.37
N ALA A 140 -26.29 5.69 1.16
CA ALA A 140 -27.15 4.86 0.31
C ALA A 140 -26.39 3.88 -0.59
N ASN A 141 -25.07 4.07 -0.78
CA ASN A 141 -24.29 3.27 -1.72
C ASN A 141 -22.91 2.83 -1.20
N ILE A 142 -22.47 3.26 -0.02
CA ILE A 142 -21.17 2.83 0.53
C ILE A 142 -21.08 1.32 0.68
N ILE A 143 -22.17 0.65 1.08
CA ILE A 143 -22.21 -0.81 1.24
C ILE A 143 -22.15 -1.50 -0.11
N SER A 144 -22.89 -1.01 -1.11
CA SER A 144 -22.82 -1.59 -2.45
C SER A 144 -21.42 -1.44 -3.05
N LYS A 145 -20.75 -0.30 -2.85
CA LYS A 145 -19.35 -0.10 -3.31
C LYS A 145 -18.36 -1.04 -2.61
N ILE A 146 -18.56 -1.31 -1.32
CA ILE A 146 -17.74 -2.31 -0.60
C ILE A 146 -18.07 -3.73 -1.09
N ALA A 147 -19.32 -4.01 -1.43
CA ALA A 147 -19.72 -5.29 -2.03
C ALA A 147 -19.08 -5.50 -3.40
N ASP A 148 -19.04 -4.47 -4.25
CA ASP A 148 -18.36 -4.50 -5.56
C ASP A 148 -16.86 -4.83 -5.38
N ALA A 149 -16.22 -4.27 -4.34
CA ALA A 149 -14.83 -4.59 -4.00
C ALA A 149 -14.68 -6.05 -3.52
N SER A 150 -15.60 -6.55 -2.69
CA SER A 150 -15.59 -7.96 -2.27
C SER A 150 -15.75 -8.88 -3.48
N GLN A 151 -16.69 -8.58 -4.37
CA GLN A 151 -16.92 -9.35 -5.58
C GLN A 151 -15.67 -9.38 -6.47
N ALA A 152 -15.00 -8.24 -6.65
CA ALA A 152 -13.76 -8.19 -7.42
C ALA A 152 -12.64 -9.08 -6.83
N LEU A 153 -12.58 -9.21 -5.49
CA LEU A 153 -11.66 -10.12 -4.82
C LEU A 153 -12.08 -11.59 -4.99
N ASP A 154 -13.38 -11.88 -4.91
CA ASP A 154 -13.94 -13.24 -5.09
C ASP A 154 -13.71 -13.74 -6.52
N ASP A 155 -13.99 -12.89 -7.52
CA ASP A 155 -13.75 -13.16 -8.94
C ASP A 155 -12.26 -13.38 -9.23
N ALA A 156 -11.37 -12.79 -8.41
CA ALA A 156 -9.93 -13.00 -8.46
C ALA A 156 -9.44 -14.20 -7.62
N LEU A 157 -10.35 -15.02 -7.08
CA LEU A 157 -10.07 -16.20 -6.25
C LEU A 157 -9.24 -15.89 -4.99
N VAL A 158 -9.36 -14.68 -4.46
CA VAL A 158 -8.67 -14.27 -3.24
C VAL A 158 -9.32 -14.98 -2.05
N PRO A 159 -8.57 -15.55 -1.10
CA PRO A 159 -9.18 -16.15 0.10
C PRO A 159 -10.00 -15.15 0.90
N ASP A 160 -11.08 -15.62 1.54
CA ASP A 160 -11.98 -14.78 2.34
C ASP A 160 -11.35 -14.34 3.66
N ASP A 161 -10.42 -15.12 4.21
CA ASP A 161 -9.73 -14.78 5.44
C ASP A 161 -8.73 -13.64 5.24
N ASN A 162 -8.37 -12.94 6.32
CA ASN A 162 -7.32 -11.92 6.30
C ASN A 162 -7.49 -10.79 5.25
N ARG A 163 -8.72 -10.53 4.81
CA ARG A 163 -9.09 -9.32 4.08
C ARG A 163 -9.27 -8.16 5.06
N TYR A 164 -8.64 -7.02 4.76
CA TYR A 164 -8.71 -5.81 5.58
C TYR A 164 -9.27 -4.64 4.77
N LEU A 165 -10.33 -4.03 5.28
CA LEU A 165 -10.96 -2.84 4.73
C LEU A 165 -10.46 -1.60 5.49
N TYR A 166 -9.60 -0.82 4.85
CA TYR A 166 -9.08 0.44 5.37
C TYR A 166 -9.94 1.60 4.89
N LEU A 167 -10.47 2.36 5.84
CA LEU A 167 -11.38 3.46 5.55
C LEU A 167 -11.16 4.64 6.49
N THR A 168 -11.46 5.84 6.02
CA THR A 168 -11.42 7.02 6.86
C THR A 168 -12.56 6.99 7.88
N SER A 169 -12.43 7.74 8.98
CA SER A 169 -13.54 7.91 9.94
C SER A 169 -14.81 8.47 9.29
N GLU A 170 -14.68 9.24 8.21
CA GLU A 170 -15.81 9.77 7.44
C GLU A 170 -16.56 8.65 6.70
N MET A 171 -15.84 7.82 5.95
CA MET A 171 -16.45 6.67 5.25
C MET A 171 -16.98 5.64 6.25
N TYR A 172 -16.29 5.43 7.37
CA TYR A 172 -16.78 4.56 8.46
C TYR A 172 -18.13 5.00 8.99
N LYS A 173 -18.30 6.30 9.19
CA LYS A 173 -19.57 6.87 9.64
C LYS A 173 -20.68 6.52 8.64
N LEU A 174 -20.42 6.64 7.34
CA LEU A 174 -21.38 6.28 6.29
C LEU A 174 -21.75 4.80 6.34
N VAL A 175 -20.79 3.90 6.57
CA VAL A 175 -21.06 2.47 6.78
C VAL A 175 -21.99 2.26 7.98
N CYS A 176 -21.71 2.90 9.12
CA CYS A 176 -22.51 2.71 10.33
C CYS A 176 -23.95 3.24 10.22
N ILE A 177 -24.20 4.25 9.38
CA ILE A 177 -25.52 4.86 9.18
C ILE A 177 -26.19 4.44 7.88
N SER A 178 -25.63 3.45 7.19
CA SER A 178 -26.14 2.99 5.90
C SER A 178 -27.55 2.44 6.06
N ASP A 179 -28.34 2.49 4.98
CA ASP A 179 -29.73 2.06 5.05
C ASP A 179 -29.84 0.54 5.32
N GLU A 180 -28.85 -0.24 4.86
CA GLU A 180 -28.71 -1.67 5.15
C GLU A 180 -28.46 -1.96 6.63
N PHE A 181 -27.61 -1.15 7.29
CA PHE A 181 -27.32 -1.30 8.72
C PHE A 181 -28.41 -0.71 9.63
N ALA A 182 -29.21 0.23 9.14
CA ALA A 182 -30.34 0.81 9.88
C ALA A 182 -31.47 -0.22 10.15
N GLY A 183 -31.63 -1.22 9.27
CA GLY A 183 -32.66 -2.25 9.35
C GLY A 183 -32.37 -3.44 10.28
N VAL A 184 -31.14 -3.57 10.81
CA VAL A 184 -30.68 -4.77 11.54
C VAL A 184 -31.25 -4.84 12.97
N ASP A 185 -31.35 -6.05 13.52
CA ASP A 185 -31.85 -6.37 14.86
C ASP A 185 -31.23 -5.49 15.99
N VAL A 186 -31.98 -5.29 17.07
CA VAL A 186 -31.66 -4.40 18.20
C VAL A 186 -30.30 -4.70 18.84
N LEU A 187 -29.88 -5.98 18.83
CA LEU A 187 -28.59 -6.40 19.38
C LEU A 187 -27.39 -5.97 18.51
N ALA A 188 -27.49 -6.07 17.18
CA ALA A 188 -26.47 -5.55 16.26
C ALA A 188 -26.44 -4.01 16.29
N ARG A 189 -27.60 -3.37 16.46
CA ARG A 189 -27.69 -1.91 16.64
C ARG A 189 -26.90 -1.39 17.84
N GLN A 190 -26.72 -2.15 18.92
CA GLN A 190 -25.95 -1.65 20.08
C GLN A 190 -24.46 -1.49 19.79
N SER A 191 -23.87 -2.38 18.99
CA SER A 191 -22.47 -2.27 18.55
C SER A 191 -22.33 -1.18 17.48
N ILE A 192 -23.26 -1.11 16.54
CA ILE A 192 -23.29 -0.07 15.49
C ILE A 192 -23.53 1.33 16.07
N ALA A 193 -24.44 1.48 17.05
CA ALA A 193 -24.73 2.73 17.75
C ALA A 193 -23.54 3.22 18.60
N LYS A 194 -22.65 2.31 19.03
CA LYS A 194 -21.36 2.65 19.64
C LYS A 194 -20.27 2.96 18.60
N GLY A 195 -20.59 2.92 17.31
CA GLY A 195 -19.63 3.10 16.21
C GLY A 195 -18.61 1.97 16.15
N VAL A 196 -19.05 0.73 16.37
CA VAL A 196 -18.25 -0.50 16.29
C VAL A 196 -18.89 -1.47 15.30
N CYS A 197 -18.60 -1.25 14.03
CA CYS A 197 -18.60 -2.24 12.95
C CYS A 197 -17.20 -2.85 12.85
N GLY A 198 -17.07 -4.14 13.21
CA GLY A 198 -15.80 -4.87 13.21
C GLY A 198 -15.48 -5.53 11.87
N GLU A 199 -16.52 -5.88 11.10
CA GLU A 199 -16.41 -6.59 9.83
C GLU A 199 -17.53 -6.17 8.88
N VAL A 200 -17.25 -6.10 7.58
CA VAL A 200 -18.23 -5.85 6.51
C VAL A 200 -17.89 -6.80 5.36
N PHE A 201 -18.84 -7.64 4.92
CA PHE A 201 -18.63 -8.66 3.88
C PHE A 201 -17.36 -9.51 4.11
N GLY A 202 -17.15 -10.08 5.30
CA GLY A 202 -15.96 -10.90 5.57
C GLY A 202 -14.68 -10.09 5.85
N MET A 203 -14.68 -8.79 5.59
CA MET A 203 -13.48 -7.95 5.68
C MET A 203 -13.36 -7.23 7.02
N ASN A 204 -12.19 -7.36 7.65
CA ASN A 204 -11.88 -6.70 8.91
C ASN A 204 -11.76 -5.19 8.73
N VAL A 205 -12.57 -4.41 9.44
CA VAL A 205 -12.60 -2.95 9.28
C VAL A 205 -11.48 -2.30 10.10
N VAL A 206 -10.60 -1.56 9.41
CA VAL A 206 -9.52 -0.76 10.00
C VAL A 206 -9.80 0.72 9.79
N ARG A 207 -10.11 1.43 10.88
CA ARG A 207 -10.36 2.88 10.84
C ARG A 207 -9.04 3.66 10.84
N VAL A 208 -8.75 4.30 9.73
CA VAL A 208 -7.51 5.04 9.49
C VAL A 208 -7.80 6.55 9.51
N PRO A 209 -6.95 7.40 10.12
CA PRO A 209 -7.10 8.84 10.01
C PRO A 209 -6.98 9.31 8.55
N LYS A 210 -7.73 10.35 8.16
CA LYS A 210 -7.66 10.91 6.80
C LYS A 210 -6.24 11.29 6.38
N SER A 211 -5.40 11.72 7.32
CA SER A 211 -4.01 12.10 7.05
C SER A 211 -3.07 10.94 6.71
N TYR A 212 -3.51 9.68 6.89
CA TYR A 212 -2.74 8.47 6.60
C TYR A 212 -3.03 7.87 5.23
N LEU A 213 -4.30 7.89 4.82
CA LEU A 213 -4.67 7.50 3.46
C LEU A 213 -4.23 8.58 2.47
N PRO A 214 -3.82 8.20 1.25
CA PRO A 214 -3.59 9.15 0.17
C PRO A 214 -4.82 10.02 -0.10
N GLU A 215 -4.60 11.20 -0.69
CA GLU A 215 -5.68 12.07 -1.14
C GLU A 215 -6.55 11.35 -2.18
N ASP A 216 -7.83 11.68 -2.21
CA ASP A 216 -8.80 11.17 -3.18
C ASP A 216 -9.02 9.64 -3.13
N VAL A 217 -8.68 8.99 -2.01
CA VAL A 217 -9.01 7.58 -1.75
C VAL A 217 -10.16 7.49 -0.75
N TYR A 218 -11.23 6.80 -1.12
CA TYR A 218 -12.36 6.54 -0.23
C TYR A 218 -12.10 5.35 0.69
N PHE A 219 -11.70 4.22 0.12
CA PHE A 219 -11.29 3.05 0.88
C PHE A 219 -10.28 2.20 0.09
N LEU A 220 -9.54 1.38 0.83
CA LEU A 220 -8.62 0.38 0.31
C LEU A 220 -8.98 -0.96 0.93
N VAL A 221 -9.11 -2.00 0.11
CA VAL A 221 -9.18 -3.39 0.53
C VAL A 221 -7.85 -4.05 0.20
N ALA A 222 -7.25 -4.74 1.16
CA ALA A 222 -6.07 -5.54 0.91
C ALA A 222 -6.14 -6.87 1.68
N HIS A 223 -5.88 -7.96 0.97
CA HIS A 223 -5.60 -9.25 1.58
C HIS A 223 -4.16 -9.29 2.08
N LYS A 224 -3.93 -9.85 3.28
CA LYS A 224 -2.61 -9.88 3.94
C LYS A 224 -1.50 -10.39 3.01
N ASP A 225 -1.75 -11.47 2.29
CA ASP A 225 -0.75 -12.11 1.44
C ASP A 225 -0.44 -11.36 0.14
N ALA A 226 -1.23 -10.36 -0.23
CA ALA A 226 -1.02 -9.57 -1.45
C ALA A 226 -0.05 -8.40 -1.23
N VAL A 227 0.08 -7.93 0.01
CA VAL A 227 0.85 -6.74 0.37
C VAL A 227 2.05 -7.07 1.27
N LEU A 228 3.17 -6.41 1.03
CA LEU A 228 4.42 -6.59 1.76
C LEU A 228 4.93 -5.24 2.27
N MET A 229 5.48 -5.22 3.48
CA MET A 229 6.16 -4.05 4.04
C MET A 229 7.45 -4.48 4.75
N PRO A 230 8.51 -4.86 4.00
CA PRO A 230 9.77 -5.27 4.60
C PRO A 230 10.41 -4.12 5.37
N TYR A 231 10.94 -4.45 6.55
CA TYR A 231 11.60 -3.51 7.45
C TYR A 231 12.93 -4.09 7.90
N LYS A 232 14.04 -3.55 7.40
CA LYS A 232 15.37 -4.15 7.59
C LYS A 232 16.14 -3.53 8.75
N ILE A 233 16.05 -2.21 8.89
CA ILE A 233 16.74 -1.47 9.95
C ILE A 233 15.69 -0.67 10.71
N ALA A 234 15.57 -0.96 11.99
CA ALA A 234 14.80 -0.19 12.96
C ALA A 234 15.73 0.10 14.16
N ASP A 235 16.78 0.90 13.93
CA ASP A 235 17.77 1.20 14.95
C ASP A 235 17.48 2.56 15.55
N ALA A 236 17.59 2.66 16.87
CA ALA A 236 17.45 3.89 17.62
C ALA A 236 18.44 3.88 18.78
N LYS A 237 19.18 4.97 18.92
CA LYS A 237 20.24 5.12 19.90
C LYS A 237 20.04 6.40 20.69
N VAL A 238 20.40 6.32 21.97
CA VAL A 238 20.52 7.47 22.85
C VAL A 238 21.95 7.46 23.37
N HIS A 239 22.67 8.54 23.11
CA HIS A 239 24.02 8.79 23.61
C HIS A 239 23.94 9.87 24.68
N GLU A 240 24.57 9.65 25.83
CA GLU A 240 24.70 10.65 26.90
C GLU A 240 26.06 11.34 26.80
N ASP A 241 26.07 12.67 26.76
CA ASP A 241 27.25 13.52 26.67
C ASP A 241 28.27 13.09 25.58
N PRO A 242 27.86 12.88 24.30
CA PRO A 242 28.82 12.55 23.25
C PRO A 242 29.69 13.75 22.87
N VAL A 243 30.80 13.50 22.15
CA VAL A 243 31.73 14.55 21.75
C VAL A 243 31.00 15.64 20.96
N GLY A 244 31.06 16.88 21.46
CA GLY A 244 30.44 18.05 20.82
C GLY A 244 29.00 18.35 21.26
N VAL A 245 28.38 17.54 22.12
CA VAL A 245 27.05 17.79 22.68
C VAL A 245 27.10 17.70 24.20
N SER A 246 26.60 18.75 24.88
CA SER A 246 26.41 18.74 26.33
C SER A 246 24.96 18.32 26.62
N GLY A 247 24.74 17.06 26.99
CA GLY A 247 23.42 16.45 27.16
C GLY A 247 23.20 15.22 26.26
N ALA A 248 21.94 14.86 25.99
CA ALA A 248 21.61 13.65 25.25
C ALA A 248 21.57 13.88 23.73
N LEU A 249 22.09 12.95 22.95
CA LEU A 249 21.95 12.87 21.49
C LEU A 249 21.12 11.63 21.16
N ILE A 250 20.03 11.81 20.43
CA ILE A 250 19.11 10.75 20.04
C ILE A 250 19.15 10.62 18.52
N GLU A 251 19.40 9.43 18.04
CA GLU A 251 19.52 9.12 16.62
C GLU A 251 18.65 7.91 16.29
N GLY A 252 18.05 7.91 15.10
CA GLY A 252 17.32 6.75 14.60
C GLY A 252 17.47 6.60 13.10
N ARG A 253 17.47 5.35 12.64
CA ARG A 253 17.49 4.97 11.22
C ARG A 253 16.44 3.91 10.93
N HIS A 254 15.74 4.13 9.84
CA HIS A 254 14.63 3.32 9.37
C HIS A 254 14.84 2.98 7.90
N TYR A 255 15.03 1.70 7.60
CA TYR A 255 15.14 1.23 6.23
C TYR A 255 14.01 0.27 5.91
N TYR A 256 13.09 0.70 5.04
CA TYR A 256 11.88 -0.04 4.71
C TYR A 256 11.43 0.19 3.26
N ASP A 257 10.45 -0.60 2.81
CA ASP A 257 9.68 -0.32 1.59
C ASP A 257 8.29 -0.98 1.69
N ALA A 258 7.46 -0.80 0.66
CA ALA A 258 6.13 -1.38 0.58
C ALA A 258 5.77 -1.76 -0.87
N TYR A 259 5.20 -2.95 -1.01
CA TYR A 259 4.98 -3.62 -2.28
C TYR A 259 3.63 -4.35 -2.34
N VAL A 260 3.11 -4.48 -3.56
CA VAL A 260 2.03 -5.40 -3.91
C VAL A 260 2.67 -6.50 -4.77
N LEU A 261 2.38 -7.76 -4.46
CA LEU A 261 2.84 -8.90 -5.25
C LEU A 261 2.03 -8.99 -6.55
N GLY A 262 2.70 -9.00 -7.70
CA GLY A 262 2.02 -9.02 -9.00
C GLY A 262 1.11 -10.23 -9.17
N ALA A 263 1.56 -11.42 -8.76
CA ALA A 263 0.78 -12.66 -8.79
C ALA A 263 -0.48 -12.64 -7.90
N LYS A 264 -0.52 -11.76 -6.90
CA LYS A 264 -1.63 -11.63 -5.93
C LYS A 264 -2.27 -10.24 -5.97
N CYS A 265 -2.04 -9.46 -7.03
CA CYS A 265 -2.47 -8.06 -7.08
C CYS A 265 -4.00 -7.90 -7.05
N GLY A 266 -4.76 -8.90 -7.52
CA GLY A 266 -6.22 -8.94 -7.39
C GLY A 266 -6.73 -8.94 -5.94
N GLY A 267 -5.86 -9.26 -4.97
CA GLY A 267 -6.14 -9.10 -3.54
C GLY A 267 -6.05 -7.66 -3.03
N VAL A 268 -5.80 -6.68 -3.89
CA VAL A 268 -5.72 -5.26 -3.53
C VAL A 268 -6.64 -4.43 -4.42
N TYR A 269 -7.62 -3.79 -3.80
CA TYR A 269 -8.62 -2.97 -4.46
C TYR A 269 -8.66 -1.58 -3.83
N ALA A 270 -8.60 -0.52 -4.63
CA ALA A 270 -8.75 0.85 -4.17
C ALA A 270 -9.93 1.54 -4.86
N LEU A 271 -10.81 2.15 -4.06
CA LEU A 271 -11.83 3.07 -4.57
C LEU A 271 -11.31 4.50 -4.44
N VAL A 272 -11.17 5.19 -5.57
CA VAL A 272 -10.66 6.56 -5.66
C VAL A 272 -11.72 7.50 -6.22
N ASP A 273 -11.50 8.80 -6.07
CA ASP A 273 -12.38 9.83 -6.62
C ASP A 273 -12.41 9.79 -8.15
N GLU A 274 -13.52 10.27 -8.70
CA GLU A 274 -13.67 10.46 -10.14
C GLU A 274 -12.57 11.37 -10.68
N ASP A 275 -12.09 11.07 -11.88
CA ASP A 275 -11.04 11.82 -12.59
C ASP A 275 -9.65 11.80 -11.91
N CYS A 276 -9.48 11.03 -10.84
CA CYS A 276 -8.19 10.86 -10.17
C CYS A 276 -7.39 9.67 -10.71
N ARG A 277 -7.91 8.86 -11.64
CA ARG A 277 -7.17 7.78 -12.31
C ARG A 277 -6.78 8.20 -13.72
N SER A 278 -5.58 7.79 -14.14
CA SER A 278 -5.12 8.02 -15.51
C SER A 278 -5.94 7.18 -16.49
N SER A 279 -6.23 7.69 -17.69
CA SER A 279 -6.90 6.91 -18.74
C SER A 279 -6.00 5.79 -19.25
N ALA A 280 -6.56 4.64 -19.60
CA ALA A 280 -5.78 3.53 -20.16
C ALA A 280 -5.09 3.93 -21.47
N PRO A 281 -3.83 3.53 -21.70
CA PRO A 281 -3.14 3.77 -22.96
C PRO A 281 -3.84 3.01 -24.10
N THR A 282 -3.84 3.57 -25.30
CA THR A 282 -4.31 2.90 -26.52
C THR A 282 -3.13 2.30 -27.27
N ILE A 283 -3.18 1.00 -27.57
CA ILE A 283 -2.17 0.29 -28.34
C ILE A 283 -2.73 0.04 -29.74
N SER A 284 -2.03 0.52 -30.77
CA SER A 284 -2.43 0.29 -32.17
C SER A 284 -1.22 0.34 -33.09
N GLN A 285 -1.14 -0.62 -34.02
CA GLN A 285 -0.05 -0.72 -35.01
C GLN A 285 1.35 -0.65 -34.36
N GLY A 286 1.54 -1.29 -33.20
CA GLY A 286 2.81 -1.30 -32.47
C GLY A 286 3.19 0.05 -31.84
N LYS A 287 2.25 0.99 -31.72
CA LYS A 287 2.46 2.28 -31.04
C LYS A 287 1.53 2.41 -29.84
N ILE A 288 2.03 3.08 -28.80
CA ILE A 288 1.28 3.35 -27.59
C ILE A 288 0.95 4.85 -27.56
N THR A 289 -0.32 5.18 -27.40
CA THR A 289 -0.81 6.56 -27.24
C THR A 289 -1.42 6.72 -25.86
N ALA A 290 -0.96 7.69 -25.07
CA ALA A 290 -1.45 7.93 -23.72
C ALA A 290 -1.21 9.38 -23.28
N PHE A 291 -1.95 9.82 -22.27
CA PHE A 291 -1.77 11.12 -21.61
C PHE A 291 -0.99 10.94 -20.31
N GLY A 292 0.32 10.68 -20.41
CA GLY A 292 1.16 10.49 -19.22
C GLY A 292 2.45 9.74 -19.50
N LYS A 293 3.16 9.38 -18.42
CA LYS A 293 4.31 8.47 -18.52
C LYS A 293 3.79 7.05 -18.67
N VAL A 294 4.31 6.31 -19.65
CA VAL A 294 3.88 4.95 -19.95
C VAL A 294 5.00 3.97 -19.65
N ARG A 295 4.67 2.89 -18.95
CA ARG A 295 5.52 1.70 -18.87
C ARG A 295 4.85 0.52 -19.55
N TYR A 296 5.65 -0.29 -20.22
CA TYR A 296 5.15 -1.40 -21.04
C TYR A 296 6.06 -2.62 -20.95
N THR A 297 5.50 -3.77 -21.29
CA THR A 297 6.16 -5.06 -21.45
C THR A 297 5.84 -5.63 -22.84
N LEU A 298 6.68 -6.53 -23.33
CA LEU A 298 6.52 -7.21 -24.63
C LEU A 298 6.28 -8.72 -24.49
N ASP A 299 6.45 -9.24 -23.28
CA ASP A 299 6.33 -10.65 -22.89
C ASP A 299 4.95 -11.00 -22.31
N GLY A 300 4.01 -10.05 -22.27
CA GLY A 300 2.68 -10.23 -21.67
C GLY A 300 2.65 -10.16 -20.13
N SER A 301 3.78 -9.93 -19.46
CA SER A 301 3.80 -9.71 -18.01
C SER A 301 3.17 -8.36 -17.65
N ASP A 302 2.63 -8.20 -16.45
CA ASP A 302 2.05 -6.93 -16.03
C ASP A 302 3.17 -5.88 -15.81
N PRO A 303 3.18 -4.77 -16.57
CA PRO A 303 4.22 -3.74 -16.51
C PRO A 303 4.31 -3.01 -15.16
N ARG A 304 3.29 -3.10 -14.30
CA ARG A 304 3.32 -2.54 -12.95
C ARG A 304 4.31 -3.30 -12.06
N TYR A 305 4.45 -4.60 -12.24
CA TYR A 305 5.19 -5.47 -11.32
C TYR A 305 6.44 -6.11 -11.95
N SER A 306 6.47 -6.23 -13.28
CA SER A 306 7.51 -6.97 -13.98
C SER A 306 8.85 -6.23 -14.04
N ASP A 307 9.94 -6.99 -13.86
CA ASP A 307 11.33 -6.54 -14.06
C ASP A 307 11.63 -6.26 -15.56
N SER A 308 10.87 -6.87 -16.49
CA SER A 308 11.03 -6.64 -17.93
C SER A 308 10.40 -5.32 -18.41
N ALA A 309 9.69 -4.60 -17.54
CA ALA A 309 8.96 -3.39 -17.89
C ALA A 309 9.87 -2.21 -18.24
N LYS A 310 9.61 -1.58 -19.39
CA LYS A 310 10.39 -0.46 -19.94
C LYS A 310 9.58 0.82 -19.98
N ASP A 311 10.26 1.96 -19.88
CA ASP A 311 9.64 3.27 -20.11
C ASP A 311 9.43 3.48 -21.62
N TYR A 312 8.24 3.90 -22.02
CA TYR A 312 7.92 4.20 -23.42
C TYR A 312 8.29 5.64 -23.78
N VAL A 313 8.96 5.80 -24.91
CA VAL A 313 9.22 7.10 -25.53
C VAL A 313 8.18 7.32 -26.63
N ALA A 314 7.48 8.46 -26.56
CA ALA A 314 6.40 8.76 -27.50
C ALA A 314 6.89 8.68 -28.97
N GLY A 315 6.16 7.93 -29.79
CA GLY A 315 6.49 7.72 -31.21
C GLY A 315 7.40 6.53 -31.48
N THR A 316 7.94 5.85 -30.45
CA THR A 316 8.65 4.58 -30.63
C THR A 316 7.71 3.54 -31.23
N VAL A 317 8.15 2.93 -32.34
CA VAL A 317 7.48 1.77 -32.94
C VAL A 317 8.00 0.52 -32.23
N LEU A 318 7.11 -0.19 -31.56
CA LEU A 318 7.39 -1.51 -31.02
C LEU A 318 7.24 -2.49 -32.18
N THR A 319 8.35 -2.97 -32.72
CA THR A 319 8.34 -4.06 -33.71
C THR A 319 7.92 -5.35 -33.02
N PRO A 320 6.74 -5.91 -33.35
CA PRO A 320 6.36 -7.21 -32.80
C PRO A 320 7.19 -8.27 -33.51
N GLU A 321 8.06 -8.96 -32.76
CA GLU A 321 8.46 -10.30 -33.18
C GLU A 321 7.23 -11.21 -33.09
N THR A 322 7.20 -12.29 -33.87
CA THR A 322 6.09 -13.25 -33.86
C THR A 322 5.86 -13.74 -32.41
N GLY A 323 4.73 -13.36 -31.80
CA GLY A 323 4.37 -13.74 -30.42
C GLY A 323 4.52 -12.65 -29.35
N CYS A 324 4.91 -11.41 -29.67
CA CYS A 324 4.90 -10.32 -28.71
C CYS A 324 3.48 -10.01 -28.20
N LYS A 325 3.32 -9.90 -26.87
CA LYS A 325 2.09 -9.44 -26.22
C LYS A 325 2.38 -8.12 -25.53
N ILE A 326 1.91 -7.02 -26.11
CA ILE A 326 2.17 -5.68 -25.56
C ILE A 326 1.18 -5.44 -24.43
N ARG A 327 1.69 -5.18 -23.23
CA ARG A 327 0.88 -4.66 -22.12
C ARG A 327 1.44 -3.35 -21.64
N ALA A 328 0.59 -2.37 -21.38
CA ALA A 328 1.01 -1.03 -21.00
C ALA A 328 0.05 -0.38 -20.02
N TYR A 329 0.60 0.44 -19.12
CA TYR A 329 -0.19 1.33 -18.28
C TYR A 329 0.40 2.73 -18.31
N CYS A 330 -0.39 3.74 -17.95
CA CYS A 330 0.07 5.10 -17.87
C CYS A 330 -0.19 5.73 -16.50
N VAL A 331 0.63 6.74 -16.19
CA VAL A 331 0.49 7.57 -14.99
C VAL A 331 0.63 9.03 -15.39
N GLN A 332 -0.46 9.78 -15.25
CA GLN A 332 -0.46 11.23 -15.34
C GLN A 332 0.03 11.84 -14.02
N SER A 333 0.67 13.01 -14.10
CA SER A 333 1.11 13.71 -12.88
C SER A 333 -0.09 14.06 -12.00
N GLY A 334 -0.06 13.61 -10.75
CA GLY A 334 -1.12 13.86 -9.76
C GLY A 334 -2.27 12.85 -9.79
N ALA A 335 -2.27 11.90 -10.73
CA ALA A 335 -3.30 10.88 -10.83
C ALA A 335 -2.77 9.49 -10.44
N TYR A 336 -3.68 8.59 -10.09
CA TYR A 336 -3.43 7.17 -9.91
C TYR A 336 -3.19 6.46 -11.26
N PRO A 337 -2.47 5.32 -11.26
CA PRO A 337 -2.21 4.57 -12.49
C PRO A 337 -3.48 4.11 -13.20
N SER A 338 -3.42 4.07 -14.53
CA SER A 338 -4.48 3.52 -15.35
C SER A 338 -4.61 2.00 -15.19
N GLU A 339 -5.70 1.45 -15.72
CA GLU A 339 -5.75 0.04 -16.06
C GLU A 339 -4.64 -0.33 -17.06
N VAL A 340 -4.27 -1.61 -17.07
CA VAL A 340 -3.31 -2.16 -18.02
C VAL A 340 -4.05 -2.44 -19.32
N ALA A 341 -3.65 -1.78 -20.40
CA ALA A 341 -4.13 -2.06 -21.74
C ALA A 341 -3.29 -3.17 -22.38
N GLU A 342 -3.93 -3.94 -23.26
CA GLU A 342 -3.33 -5.03 -24.02
C GLU A 342 -3.54 -4.78 -25.53
N GLY A 343 -2.58 -5.16 -26.37
CA GLY A 343 -2.72 -5.01 -27.83
C GLY A 343 -1.62 -5.66 -28.65
#